data_AF-A0A7J9VIH9-F1
#
_entry.id   AF-A0A7J9VIH9-F1
#
_cell.length_a   1.000
_cell.length_b   1.000
_cell.length_c   1.000
_cell.angle_alpha   90.00
_cell.angle_beta   90.00
_cell.angle_gamma   90.00
#
_symmetry.space_group_name_H-M   'P 1'
#
loop_
_entity.id
_entity.type
_entity.pdbx_description
1 polymer ?
#
loop_
_entity_poly.entity_id
_entity_poly.type
_entity_poly.pdbx_seq_one_letter_code
_entity_poly.pdbx_strand_id
1 'polypeptide(L)'
;MWETIVTTGRRSSEVVKLRWDCLGRYSGLPMFWHDQTKVGNYDAAIRIPERLYQLLAARQTKTLDRYLARHGHRPTGAERAALALFPSKVLNTDGTASISYQWFHTHFKSWVDGLDLGRWVPHQARHTLATNLLRHGATLSHIRRYLGHVSDRMAEHYIKVAVSEIEDVLQHVW
;
A
#
# COMPACT_ATOMS: atom_id res chain seq x y z
N MET A 1 -2.35 3.50 0.55
CA MET A 1 -0.93 3.13 0.74
C MET A 1 -0.81 1.69 1.21
N TRP A 2 -1.20 1.36 2.45
CA TRP A 2 -1.08 -0.01 2.95
C TRP A 2 -1.87 -1.03 2.09
N GLU A 3 -3.11 -0.73 1.71
CA GLU A 3 -3.92 -1.64 0.87
C GLU A 3 -3.27 -1.89 -0.50
N THR A 4 -2.60 -0.89 -1.08
CA THR A 4 -1.78 -1.03 -2.29
C THR A 4 -0.63 -2.01 -2.07
N ILE A 5 0.18 -1.82 -1.02
CA ILE A 5 1.31 -2.69 -0.66
C ILE A 5 0.84 -4.13 -0.58
N VAL A 6 -0.29 -4.34 0.09
CA VAL A 6 -0.81 -5.65 0.38
C VAL A 6 -1.39 -6.35 -0.85
N THR A 7 -2.24 -5.65 -1.59
CA THR A 7 -2.92 -6.21 -2.76
C THR A 7 -1.91 -6.53 -3.87
N THR A 8 -0.91 -5.66 -4.05
CA THR A 8 0.08 -5.77 -5.14
C THR A 8 1.37 -6.48 -4.74
N GLY A 9 1.64 -6.63 -3.43
CA GLY A 9 2.91 -7.07 -2.87
C GLY A 9 4.12 -6.23 -3.29
N ARG A 10 3.90 -4.96 -3.64
CA ARG A 10 4.98 -4.03 -3.93
C ARG A 10 5.66 -3.59 -2.65
N ARG A 11 6.95 -3.25 -2.74
CA ARG A 11 7.68 -2.77 -1.55
C ARG A 11 7.08 -1.46 -1.10
N SER A 12 7.01 -1.25 0.22
CA SER A 12 6.51 -0.01 0.81
C SER A 12 7.22 1.23 0.24
N SER A 13 8.53 1.14 0.02
CA SER A 13 9.33 2.21 -0.59
C SER A 13 8.98 2.51 -2.05
N GLU A 14 8.50 1.51 -2.81
CA GLU A 14 8.04 1.68 -4.20
C GLU A 14 6.66 2.34 -4.20
N VAL A 15 5.75 1.87 -3.34
CA VAL A 15 4.39 2.43 -3.21
C VAL A 15 4.41 3.88 -2.73
N VAL A 16 5.31 4.22 -1.80
CA VAL A 16 5.47 5.59 -1.31
C VAL A 16 5.90 6.55 -2.42
N LYS A 17 6.69 6.06 -3.39
CA LYS A 17 7.24 6.84 -4.50
C LYS A 17 6.37 6.86 -5.76
N LEU A 18 5.13 6.36 -5.69
CA LEU A 18 4.25 6.32 -6.86
C LEU A 18 4.01 7.71 -7.45
N ARG A 19 4.07 7.77 -8.78
CA ARG A 19 3.65 8.93 -9.56
C ARG A 19 2.14 9.04 -9.60
N TRP A 20 1.65 10.26 -9.78
CA TRP A 20 0.22 10.56 -9.79
C TRP A 20 -0.49 9.80 -10.91
N ASP A 21 0.14 9.62 -12.06
CA ASP A 21 -0.39 8.94 -13.25
C ASP A 21 -0.27 7.40 -13.23
N CYS A 22 -0.01 6.80 -12.06
CA CYS A 22 0.13 5.34 -11.89
C CYS A 22 -1.11 4.47 -12.19
N LEU A 23 -2.22 5.04 -12.66
CA LEU A 23 -3.46 4.31 -12.96
C LEU A 23 -3.89 4.49 -14.41
N GLY A 24 -4.50 3.45 -14.93
CA GLY A 24 -5.14 3.45 -16.23
C GLY A 24 -6.04 2.24 -16.41
N ARG A 25 -6.69 2.16 -17.57
CA ARG A 25 -7.44 0.98 -17.98
C ARG A 25 -6.88 0.44 -19.29
N TYR A 26 -6.69 -0.87 -19.35
CA TYR A 26 -6.30 -1.56 -20.58
C TYR A 26 -7.42 -2.54 -20.95
N SER A 27 -8.07 -2.32 -22.08
CA SER A 27 -9.26 -3.08 -22.50
C SER A 27 -10.34 -3.17 -21.41
N GLY A 28 -10.58 -2.04 -20.71
CA GLY A 28 -11.55 -1.95 -19.61
C GLY A 28 -11.06 -2.46 -18.25
N LEU A 29 -9.96 -3.22 -18.21
CA LEU A 29 -9.41 -3.77 -16.97
C LEU A 29 -8.61 -2.72 -16.18
N PRO A 30 -8.79 -2.64 -14.85
CA PRO A 30 -7.99 -1.74 -14.02
C PRO A 30 -6.52 -2.15 -13.97
N MET A 31 -5.66 -1.20 -14.31
CA MET A 31 -4.21 -1.39 -14.38
C MET A 31 -3.50 -0.39 -13.48
N PHE A 32 -2.37 -0.82 -12.94
CA PHE A 32 -1.52 -0.08 -12.02
C PHE A 32 -0.07 -0.12 -12.50
N TRP A 33 0.48 1.05 -12.81
CA TRP A 33 1.87 1.23 -13.22
C TRP A 33 2.74 1.56 -12.03
N HIS A 34 3.93 0.96 -11.98
CA HIS A 34 4.87 1.17 -10.90
C HIS A 34 6.31 0.95 -11.35
N ASP A 35 7.23 1.56 -10.61
CA ASP A 35 8.66 1.38 -10.80
C ASP A 35 9.22 0.36 -9.81
N GLN A 36 10.03 -0.55 -10.31
CA GLN A 36 10.79 -1.54 -9.53
C GLN A 36 12.24 -1.08 -9.45
N THR A 37 12.48 -0.02 -8.69
CA THR A 37 13.78 0.67 -8.63
C THR A 37 14.94 -0.23 -8.24
N LYS A 38 14.70 -1.28 -7.42
CA LYS A 38 15.75 -2.22 -7.00
C LYS A 38 16.27 -3.12 -8.12
N VAL A 39 15.47 -3.39 -9.15
CA VAL A 39 15.83 -4.28 -10.26
C VAL A 39 15.91 -3.54 -11.60
N GLY A 40 15.83 -2.20 -11.57
CA GLY A 40 15.93 -1.35 -12.76
C GLY A 40 14.76 -1.48 -13.74
N ASN A 41 13.64 -2.06 -13.33
CA ASN A 41 12.46 -2.24 -14.20
C ASN A 41 11.44 -1.11 -13.91
N TYR A 42 11.33 -0.17 -14.84
CA TYR A 42 10.48 1.01 -14.72
C TYR A 42 9.21 0.86 -15.57
N ASP A 43 8.13 1.55 -15.19
CA ASP A 43 6.85 1.55 -15.91
C ASP A 43 6.22 0.16 -16.11
N ALA A 44 6.44 -0.74 -15.16
CA ALA A 44 5.79 -2.05 -15.14
C ALA A 44 4.31 -1.92 -14.77
N ALA A 45 3.43 -2.57 -15.54
CA ALA A 45 1.99 -2.57 -15.30
C ALA A 45 1.51 -3.91 -14.74
N ILE A 46 0.66 -3.87 -13.72
CA ILE A 46 -0.04 -5.04 -13.19
C ILE A 46 -1.54 -4.79 -13.14
N ARG A 47 -2.34 -5.84 -13.32
CA ARG A 47 -3.78 -5.77 -13.09
C ARG A 47 -4.06 -5.64 -11.60
N ILE A 48 -5.00 -4.78 -11.23
CA ILE A 48 -5.46 -4.62 -9.85
C ILE A 48 -6.97 -4.81 -9.72
N PRO A 49 -7.48 -5.13 -8.53
CA PRO A 49 -8.92 -5.12 -8.27
C PRO A 49 -9.53 -3.73 -8.44
N GLU A 50 -10.79 -3.68 -8.87
CA GLU A 50 -11.55 -2.42 -9.06
C GLU A 50 -11.59 -1.58 -7.78
N ARG A 51 -11.72 -2.22 -6.61
CA ARG A 51 -11.67 -1.54 -5.31
C ARG A 51 -10.36 -0.77 -5.11
N LEU A 52 -9.21 -1.39 -5.41
CA LEU A 52 -7.92 -0.72 -5.26
C LEU A 52 -7.79 0.43 -6.26
N TYR A 53 -8.30 0.24 -7.48
CA TYR A 53 -8.32 1.29 -8.49
C TYR A 53 -9.10 2.51 -8.00
N GLN A 54 -10.30 2.31 -7.45
CA GLN A 54 -11.13 3.39 -6.90
C GLN A 54 -10.45 4.12 -5.75
N LEU A 55 -9.77 3.40 -4.84
CA LEU A 55 -9.03 4.02 -3.74
C LEU A 55 -7.85 4.88 -4.24
N LEU A 56 -7.12 4.41 -5.24
CA LEU A 56 -6.02 5.16 -5.83
C LEU A 56 -6.53 6.34 -6.66
N ALA A 57 -7.65 6.19 -7.37
CA ALA A 57 -8.29 7.27 -8.12
C ALA A 57 -8.80 8.37 -7.18
N ALA A 58 -9.45 8.00 -6.07
CA ALA A 58 -9.84 8.96 -5.03
C ALA A 58 -8.61 9.68 -4.44
N ARG A 59 -7.46 9.01 -4.35
CA ARG A 59 -6.21 9.64 -3.95
C ARG A 59 -5.66 10.59 -5.03
N GLN A 60 -5.70 10.22 -6.30
CA GLN A 60 -5.33 11.08 -7.42
C GLN A 60 -6.12 12.39 -7.38
N THR A 61 -7.43 12.32 -7.19
CA THR A 61 -8.31 13.51 -7.06
C THR A 61 -7.86 14.40 -5.91
N LYS A 62 -7.67 13.84 -4.70
CA LYS A 62 -7.21 14.63 -3.54
C LYS A 62 -5.87 15.32 -3.77
N THR A 63 -4.96 14.69 -4.50
CA THR A 63 -3.67 15.27 -4.84
C THR A 63 -3.82 16.39 -5.87
N LEU A 64 -4.68 16.19 -6.88
CA LEU A 64 -4.99 17.20 -7.89
C LEU A 64 -5.67 18.43 -7.28
N ASP A 65 -6.64 18.23 -6.39
CA ASP A 65 -7.35 19.32 -5.70
C ASP A 65 -6.38 20.16 -4.87
N ARG A 66 -5.42 19.51 -4.22
CA ARG A 66 -4.36 20.21 -3.48
C ARG A 66 -3.46 21.03 -4.40
N TYR A 67 -3.07 20.46 -5.54
CA TYR A 67 -2.26 21.17 -6.52
C TYR A 67 -3.02 22.40 -7.04
N LEU A 68 -4.29 22.21 -7.45
CA LEU A 68 -5.15 23.29 -7.95
C LEU A 68 -5.33 24.40 -6.91
N ALA A 69 -5.60 24.05 -5.65
CA ALA A 69 -5.75 25.02 -4.57
C ALA A 69 -4.48 25.86 -4.33
N ARG A 70 -3.30 25.32 -4.67
CA ARG A 70 -2.02 25.99 -4.49
C ARG A 70 -1.59 26.83 -5.68
N HIS A 71 -1.76 26.31 -6.89
CA HIS A 71 -1.24 26.91 -8.12
C HIS A 71 -2.31 27.69 -8.91
N GLY A 72 -3.60 27.51 -8.59
CA GLY A 72 -4.70 28.15 -9.32
C GLY A 72 -4.99 27.55 -10.69
N HIS A 73 -4.20 26.58 -11.14
CA HIS A 73 -4.40 25.84 -12.39
C HIS A 73 -4.20 24.34 -12.19
N ARG A 74 -4.61 23.55 -13.19
CA ARG A 74 -4.32 22.11 -13.24
C ARG A 74 -2.89 21.89 -13.75
N PRO A 75 -2.19 20.82 -13.30
CA PRO A 75 -0.86 20.51 -13.79
C PRO A 75 -0.91 20.16 -15.28
N THR A 76 0.02 20.73 -16.04
CA THR A 76 0.24 20.47 -17.47
C THR A 76 0.94 19.13 -17.69
N GLY A 77 1.15 18.69 -18.94
CA GLY A 77 1.66 17.35 -19.26
C GLY A 77 2.92 16.95 -18.48
N ALA A 78 3.96 17.77 -18.51
CA ALA A 78 5.22 17.48 -17.79
C ALA A 78 5.06 17.54 -16.27
N GLU A 79 4.33 18.53 -15.75
CA GLU A 79 4.06 18.68 -14.32
C GLU A 79 3.26 17.49 -13.78
N ARG A 80 2.28 17.03 -14.56
CA ARG A 80 1.41 15.91 -14.22
C ARG A 80 2.18 14.58 -14.19
N ALA A 81 3.11 14.38 -15.12
CA ALA A 81 3.97 13.21 -15.15
C ALA A 81 4.99 13.20 -13.98
N ALA A 82 5.42 14.37 -13.50
CA ALA A 82 6.34 14.49 -12.37
C ALA A 82 5.63 14.49 -11.00
N LEU A 83 4.31 14.70 -10.97
CA LEU A 83 3.53 14.85 -9.74
C LEU A 83 3.55 13.54 -8.93
N ALA A 84 3.84 13.63 -7.64
CA ALA A 84 3.75 12.46 -6.75
C ALA A 84 2.29 12.11 -6.45
N LEU A 85 1.96 10.83 -6.26
CA LEU A 85 0.66 10.41 -5.73
C LEU A 85 0.51 10.78 -4.24
N PHE A 86 1.61 10.72 -3.50
CA PHE A 86 1.69 11.04 -2.06
C PHE A 86 2.64 12.20 -1.79
N PRO A 87 2.33 13.43 -2.24
CA PRO A 87 3.24 14.56 -2.07
C PRO A 87 3.46 14.91 -0.61
N SER A 88 4.73 15.17 -0.26
CA SER A 88 5.12 15.81 1.00
C SER A 88 4.46 17.18 1.11
N LYS A 89 4.12 17.59 2.33
CA LYS A 89 3.65 18.97 2.62
C LYS A 89 4.80 19.94 2.86
N VAL A 90 6.00 19.42 3.17
CA VAL A 90 7.16 20.23 3.57
C VAL A 90 8.00 20.51 2.34
N LEU A 91 8.29 21.80 2.09
CA LEU A 91 9.19 22.29 1.04
C LEU A 91 8.98 21.61 -0.33
N ASN A 92 7.72 21.38 -0.70
CA ASN A 92 7.35 20.68 -1.91
C ASN A 92 6.29 21.51 -2.63
N THR A 93 6.71 22.63 -3.20
CA THR A 93 5.81 23.57 -3.88
C THR A 93 5.14 22.89 -5.07
N ASP A 94 5.94 22.23 -5.90
CA ASP A 94 5.51 21.64 -7.18
C ASP A 94 4.82 20.27 -7.03
N GLY A 95 4.76 19.73 -5.81
CA GLY A 95 4.08 18.46 -5.51
C GLY A 95 4.81 17.22 -6.03
N THR A 96 6.03 17.34 -6.53
CA THR A 96 6.81 16.24 -7.13
C THR A 96 7.50 15.36 -6.08
N ALA A 97 7.82 15.90 -4.91
CA ALA A 97 8.46 15.13 -3.85
C ALA A 97 7.44 14.30 -3.06
N SER A 98 7.60 12.98 -3.09
CA SER A 98 6.79 12.08 -2.26
C SER A 98 7.15 12.21 -0.78
N ILE A 99 6.23 11.85 0.13
CA ILE A 99 6.56 11.63 1.54
C ILE A 99 7.72 10.63 1.68
N SER A 100 8.55 10.78 2.71
CA SER A 100 9.65 9.84 2.92
C SER A 100 9.13 8.49 3.42
N TYR A 101 9.85 7.42 3.09
CA TYR A 101 9.56 6.08 3.63
C TYR A 101 9.60 6.09 5.16
N GLN A 102 10.58 6.77 5.77
CA GLN A 102 10.70 6.89 7.22
C GLN A 102 9.47 7.56 7.83
N TRP A 103 9.00 8.66 7.23
CA TRP A 103 7.78 9.34 7.69
C TRP A 103 6.57 8.40 7.62
N PHE A 104 6.38 7.72 6.48
CA PHE A 104 5.31 6.75 6.33
C PHE A 104 5.41 5.63 7.38
N HIS A 105 6.59 5.05 7.55
CA HIS A 105 6.83 3.95 8.47
C HIS A 105 6.57 4.36 9.92
N THR A 106 7.06 5.53 10.37
CA THR A 106 6.82 6.03 11.73
C THR A 106 5.33 6.24 12.00
N HIS A 107 4.61 6.92 11.11
CA HIS A 107 3.17 7.16 11.29
C HIS A 107 2.36 5.87 11.19
N PHE A 108 2.74 4.97 10.28
CA PHE A 108 2.09 3.68 10.15
C PHE A 108 2.31 2.81 11.39
N LYS A 109 3.54 2.75 11.91
CA LYS A 109 3.87 2.05 13.15
C LYS A 109 3.09 2.63 14.32
N SER A 110 3.05 3.96 14.47
CA SER A 110 2.26 4.61 15.51
C SER A 110 0.77 4.29 15.41
N TRP A 111 0.22 4.24 14.19
CA TRP A 111 -1.17 3.81 13.97
C TRP A 111 -1.37 2.34 14.40
N VAL A 112 -0.45 1.44 14.06
CA VAL A 112 -0.50 0.02 14.49
C VAL A 112 -0.35 -0.11 16.01
N ASP A 113 0.58 0.62 16.62
CA ASP A 113 0.80 0.60 18.07
C ASP A 113 -0.44 1.13 18.81
N GLY A 114 -1.16 2.10 18.23
CA GLY A 114 -2.44 2.61 18.73
C GLY A 114 -3.61 1.63 18.60
N LEU A 115 -3.45 0.48 17.93
CA LEU A 115 -4.44 -0.60 17.91
C LEU A 115 -4.40 -1.47 19.18
N ASP A 116 -3.54 -1.12 20.16
CA ASP A 116 -3.35 -1.78 21.45
C ASP A 116 -3.23 -3.31 21.36
N LEU A 117 -2.24 -3.76 20.58
CA LEU A 117 -2.07 -5.16 20.23
C LEU A 117 -1.52 -6.05 21.37
N GLY A 118 -1.30 -5.49 22.58
CA GLY A 118 -0.89 -6.23 23.78
C GLY A 118 0.55 -6.79 23.76
N ARG A 119 1.27 -6.66 24.89
CA ARG A 119 2.69 -7.02 25.02
C ARG A 119 2.96 -8.53 25.17
N TRP A 120 1.92 -9.37 25.21
CA TRP A 120 2.00 -10.79 25.53
C TRP A 120 1.49 -11.70 24.42
N VAL A 121 1.48 -11.29 23.16
CA VAL A 121 0.81 -12.14 22.18
C VAL A 121 1.35 -11.99 20.77
N PRO A 122 2.44 -12.68 20.40
CA PRO A 122 2.79 -12.85 18.99
C PRO A 122 1.62 -13.44 18.18
N HIS A 123 0.72 -14.20 18.82
CA HIS A 123 -0.47 -14.78 18.19
C HIS A 123 -1.71 -13.87 18.24
N GLN A 124 -2.14 -13.37 19.41
CA GLN A 124 -3.30 -12.47 19.47
C GLN A 124 -3.01 -11.06 18.98
N ALA A 125 -1.78 -10.52 19.04
CA ALA A 125 -1.46 -9.26 18.36
C ALA A 125 -1.71 -9.38 16.86
N ARG A 126 -1.57 -10.60 16.31
CA ARG A 126 -1.82 -10.88 14.91
C ARG A 126 -3.26 -11.22 14.62
N HIS A 127 -4.01 -11.86 15.53
CA HIS A 127 -5.47 -11.91 15.43
C HIS A 127 -6.08 -10.51 15.53
N THR A 128 -5.67 -9.67 16.48
CA THR A 128 -6.16 -8.31 16.64
C THR A 128 -5.74 -7.41 15.47
N LEU A 129 -4.50 -7.52 14.97
CA LEU A 129 -4.06 -6.82 13.76
C LEU A 129 -4.82 -7.33 12.52
N ALA A 130 -5.01 -8.64 12.37
CA ALA A 130 -5.83 -9.23 11.31
C ALA A 130 -7.28 -8.76 11.41
N THR A 131 -7.88 -8.76 12.59
CA THR A 131 -9.25 -8.33 12.86
C THR A 131 -9.41 -6.83 12.63
N ASN A 132 -8.44 -6.00 13.01
CA ASN A 132 -8.48 -4.56 12.73
C ASN A 132 -8.24 -4.26 11.25
N LEU A 133 -7.36 -5.00 10.59
CA LEU A 133 -7.21 -4.94 9.13
C LEU A 133 -8.50 -5.38 8.44
N LEU A 134 -9.16 -6.46 8.88
CA LEU A 134 -10.47 -6.91 8.40
C LEU A 134 -11.55 -5.84 8.61
N ARG A 135 -11.60 -5.21 9.80
CA ARG A 135 -12.52 -4.11 10.13
C ARG A 135 -12.30 -2.88 9.25
N HIS A 136 -11.07 -2.62 8.86
CA HIS A 136 -10.72 -1.59 7.88
C HIS A 136 -10.77 -2.10 6.42
N GLY A 137 -11.37 -3.26 6.20
CA GLY A 137 -11.74 -3.80 4.89
C GLY A 137 -10.64 -4.59 4.17
N ALA A 138 -9.57 -5.01 4.85
CA ALA A 138 -8.62 -5.97 4.31
C ALA A 138 -9.30 -7.35 4.15
N THR A 139 -8.86 -8.14 3.17
CA THR A 139 -9.25 -9.55 3.07
C THR A 139 -8.26 -10.43 3.86
N LEU A 140 -8.60 -11.68 4.12
CA LEU A 140 -7.69 -12.61 4.79
C LEU A 140 -6.37 -12.80 4.00
N SER A 141 -6.46 -12.84 2.66
CA SER A 141 -5.31 -12.88 1.76
C SER A 141 -4.44 -11.62 1.86
N HIS A 142 -5.07 -10.45 2.04
CA HIS A 142 -4.37 -9.20 2.29
C HIS A 142 -3.54 -9.27 3.58
N ILE A 143 -4.11 -9.78 4.65
CA ILE A 143 -3.44 -9.83 5.96
C ILE A 143 -2.22 -10.74 5.94
N ARG A 144 -2.35 -11.95 5.37
CA ARG A 144 -1.24 -12.92 5.25
C ARG A 144 -0.07 -12.34 4.47
N ARG A 145 -0.35 -11.67 3.35
CA ARG A 145 0.67 -11.04 2.51
C ARG A 145 1.33 -9.85 3.22
N TYR A 146 0.55 -9.06 3.94
CA TYR A 146 1.08 -7.88 4.65
C TYR A 146 2.05 -8.25 5.76
N LEU A 147 1.67 -9.22 6.60
CA LEU A 147 2.47 -9.63 7.76
C LEU A 147 3.84 -10.19 7.34
N GLY A 148 3.93 -10.81 6.16
CA GLY A 148 5.20 -11.24 5.56
C GLY A 148 6.09 -10.10 5.04
N HIS A 149 5.55 -8.91 4.82
CA HIS A 149 6.30 -7.74 4.33
C HIS A 149 6.78 -6.79 5.45
N VAL A 150 6.28 -6.94 6.69
CA VAL A 150 6.55 -5.99 7.79
C VAL A 150 7.86 -6.29 8.54
N SER A 151 8.49 -7.46 8.38
CA SER A 151 9.87 -7.71 8.84
C SER A 151 10.44 -9.03 8.29
N ASP A 152 11.69 -9.01 7.81
CA ASP A 152 12.40 -10.21 7.33
C ASP A 152 12.57 -11.26 8.44
N ARG A 153 12.88 -10.84 9.67
CA ARG A 153 12.92 -11.70 10.87
C ARG A 153 11.53 -12.23 11.27
N MET A 154 10.47 -11.52 10.89
CA MET A 154 9.08 -11.87 11.20
C MET A 154 8.45 -12.79 10.13
N ALA A 155 8.98 -12.76 8.89
CA ALA A 155 8.57 -13.61 7.78
C ALA A 155 9.02 -15.08 7.97
N GLU A 156 10.22 -15.31 8.50
CA GLU A 156 10.79 -16.65 8.70
C GLU A 156 9.97 -17.53 9.66
N HIS A 157 9.41 -16.94 10.73
CA HIS A 157 8.61 -17.70 11.70
C HIS A 157 7.21 -18.06 11.17
N TYR A 158 6.76 -17.39 10.11
CA TYR A 158 5.41 -17.54 9.58
C TYR A 158 5.27 -18.55 8.44
N ILE A 159 6.34 -18.74 7.66
CA ILE A 159 6.37 -19.75 6.58
C ILE A 159 6.08 -21.15 7.13
N LYS A 160 6.46 -21.42 8.39
CA LYS A 160 6.24 -22.72 9.04
C LYS A 160 4.82 -22.91 9.57
N VAL A 161 4.19 -21.89 10.15
CA VAL A 161 2.84 -21.98 10.75
C VAL A 161 1.74 -21.97 9.69
N ALA A 162 1.98 -21.27 8.58
CA ALA A 162 0.99 -21.10 7.53
C ALA A 162 0.82 -22.33 6.62
N VAL A 163 1.65 -23.36 6.81
CA VAL A 163 1.52 -24.70 6.23
C VAL A 163 0.71 -25.61 7.17
N SER A 164 0.95 -25.55 8.49
CA SER A 164 0.26 -26.41 9.46
C SER A 164 -1.21 -26.01 9.70
N GLU A 165 -1.54 -24.72 9.78
CA GLU A 165 -2.94 -24.29 10.02
C GLU A 165 -3.82 -24.36 8.76
N ILE A 166 -3.22 -24.39 7.56
CA ILE A 166 -3.98 -24.60 6.32
C ILE A 166 -4.41 -26.06 6.17
N GLU A 167 -3.59 -27.02 6.62
CA GLU A 167 -3.98 -28.43 6.60
C GLU A 167 -5.12 -28.71 7.59
N ASP A 168 -5.13 -28.10 8.77
CA ASP A 168 -6.20 -28.27 9.77
C ASP A 168 -7.54 -27.65 9.34
N VAL A 169 -7.52 -26.50 8.67
CA VAL A 169 -8.74 -25.83 8.19
C VAL A 169 -9.29 -26.50 6.93
N LEU A 170 -8.44 -27.10 6.10
CA LEU A 170 -8.89 -27.89 4.94
C LEU A 170 -9.40 -29.28 5.32
N GLN A 171 -9.00 -29.85 6.46
CA GLN A 171 -9.55 -31.13 6.95
C GLN A 171 -10.92 -31.02 7.64
N HIS A 172 -11.36 -29.82 8.04
CA HIS A 172 -12.68 -29.61 8.66
C HIS A 172 -13.79 -29.21 7.67
N VAL A 173 -13.52 -29.35 6.37
CA VAL A 173 -14.53 -29.28 5.31
C VAL A 173 -14.43 -30.53 4.43
N TRP A 174 -14.59 -31.68 5.07
CA TRP A 174 -15.34 -32.86 4.61
C TRP A 174 -15.88 -33.61 5.84
#